data_AF-A0A160PCQ3-F1
#
_entry.id   AF-A0A160PCQ3-F1
#
_cell.length_a   1.000
_cell.length_b   1.000
_cell.length_c   1.000
_cell.angle_alpha   90.00
_cell.angle_beta   90.00
_cell.angle_gamma   90.00
#
_symmetry.space_group_name_H-M   'P 1'
#
loop_
_entity.id
_entity.type
_entity.pdbx_description
1 polymer ?
#
loop_
_entity_poly.entity_id
_entity_poly.type
_entity_poly.pdbx_seq_one_letter_code
_entity_poly.pdbx_strand_id
1 'polypeptide(L)'
;MSADGAPEARREASPTALPDALRFASEPVPGRSALVLRALRHPRRLLPILLARLSGRRLRAAQRFIALVGAYQRLHWPADRVPSAEAPAALAAAGIDYVAVDEAGGIAIAQEGEPIVLLSAEGQRIAAGASAAIAAAFADPDLHALYGDALYGPGPGDAWLPLLRPAFDRDYLRSVDYLGPVIALRRASVAGSAPTAGAAALDLALDLADRFGSGAVRHLPRILSFGRFDGDESVERRQARRCARLKTVERDLDRAGAAGTRIVLAEGGMIRRDSPLPEPHPLVSLIVPTRDRLDLLRPCIESLRHRTTWPAKEILICDNGSCDPATLAYFRTLEAEGAARIVACPGPFDFAGINNRVAAQARGRLLAFINNDVEAEAPDWLERMAREALRPEIGAVGARLIDGEGRIQHGGIVLGTGGLATHGHRHFAGEAAGYLGALYATRSVSAVTAACLVIEADKFTRVGGFDASAFAIDFNDVDLCLRLNAIGLRTLYVGGAVLHHRESASRRPSPEAAARHHREVEAFKKRWGPLLAQDPHYHPGFDPDLSTHLRLRRGWTGLGPAEPR
;
A
#
# COMPACT_ATOMS: atom_id res chain seq x y z
N MET A 1 -24.77 15.86 41.76
CA MET A 1 -24.36 14.47 41.47
C MET A 1 -23.86 14.45 40.04
N SER A 2 -22.55 14.63 39.89
CA SER A 2 -21.80 14.64 38.63
C SER A 2 -21.62 13.22 38.11
N ALA A 3 -21.89 13.01 36.83
CA ALA A 3 -21.52 11.80 36.10
C ALA A 3 -20.75 12.24 34.84
N ASP A 4 -19.46 12.51 35.02
CA ASP A 4 -18.49 12.63 33.93
C ASP A 4 -18.17 11.24 33.39
N GLY A 5 -18.67 10.93 32.20
CA GLY A 5 -18.21 9.81 31.40
C GLY A 5 -16.96 10.22 30.63
N ALA A 6 -15.79 10.04 31.23
CA ALA A 6 -14.52 10.17 30.54
C ALA A 6 -14.45 9.18 29.35
N PRO A 7 -13.90 9.57 28.18
CA PRO A 7 -13.69 8.65 27.09
C PRO A 7 -12.69 7.58 27.52
N GLU A 8 -13.05 6.30 27.31
CA GLU A 8 -12.16 5.17 27.53
C GLU A 8 -10.79 5.46 26.89
N ALA A 9 -9.76 5.55 27.73
CA ALA A 9 -8.39 5.69 27.30
C ALA A 9 -8.09 4.61 26.26
N ARG A 10 -7.66 5.06 25.06
CA ARG A 10 -7.11 4.20 24.01
C ARG A 10 -6.10 3.28 24.69
N ARG A 11 -6.40 1.97 24.75
CA ARG A 11 -5.43 0.97 25.17
C ARG A 11 -4.25 1.07 24.20
N GLU A 12 -3.17 1.71 24.62
CA GLU A 12 -1.87 1.55 23.99
C GLU A 12 -1.62 0.04 23.92
N ALA A 13 -1.60 -0.49 22.69
CA ALA A 13 -1.18 -1.86 22.47
C ALA A 13 0.20 -2.02 23.11
N SER A 14 0.36 -3.03 23.97
CA SER A 14 1.65 -3.41 24.56
C SER A 14 2.75 -3.26 23.53
N PRO A 15 3.85 -2.52 23.80
CA PRO A 15 4.90 -2.27 22.83
C PRO A 15 5.54 -3.61 22.50
N THR A 16 5.10 -4.24 21.41
CA THR A 16 5.63 -5.54 21.00
C THR A 16 7.11 -5.38 20.74
N ALA A 17 7.91 -6.31 21.26
CA ALA A 17 9.35 -6.28 21.13
C ALA A 17 9.84 -6.42 19.68
N LEU A 18 8.92 -6.64 18.73
CA LEU A 18 9.17 -6.78 17.30
C LEU A 18 9.58 -5.44 16.65
N PRO A 19 10.54 -5.45 15.70
CA PRO A 19 10.78 -4.36 14.75
C PRO A 19 9.49 -3.94 14.05
N ASP A 20 9.41 -2.69 13.60
CA ASP A 20 8.22 -2.12 12.95
C ASP A 20 7.76 -2.99 11.76
N ALA A 21 8.71 -3.52 10.99
CA ALA A 21 8.48 -4.43 9.88
C ALA A 21 7.80 -5.76 10.29
N LEU A 22 7.99 -6.25 11.53
CA LEU A 22 7.47 -7.54 12.00
C LEU A 22 6.21 -7.43 12.87
N ARG A 23 5.69 -6.23 13.13
CA ARG A 23 4.49 -6.03 13.97
C ARG A 23 3.28 -6.83 13.51
N PHE A 24 3.15 -7.09 12.20
CA PHE A 24 2.09 -7.93 11.63
C PHE A 24 2.03 -9.34 12.26
N ALA A 25 3.16 -9.86 12.75
CA ALA A 25 3.25 -11.19 13.34
C ALA A 25 2.69 -11.24 14.77
N SER A 26 2.49 -10.08 15.40
CA SER A 26 1.90 -9.96 16.74
C SER A 26 0.39 -9.74 16.74
N GLU A 27 -0.23 -9.59 15.56
CA GLU A 27 -1.68 -9.39 15.47
C GLU A 27 -2.42 -10.64 16.00
N PRO A 28 -3.34 -10.48 16.97
CA PRO A 28 -4.01 -11.62 17.58
C PRO A 28 -4.88 -12.33 16.55
N VAL A 29 -4.58 -13.61 16.34
CA VAL A 29 -5.32 -14.47 15.45
C VAL A 29 -6.47 -15.13 16.22
N PRO A 30 -7.75 -14.94 15.83
CA PRO A 30 -8.84 -15.60 16.52
C PRO A 30 -8.74 -17.13 16.39
N GLY A 31 -8.96 -17.83 17.50
CA GLY A 31 -9.10 -19.27 17.52
C GLY A 31 -10.26 -19.76 16.64
N ARG A 32 -10.21 -21.03 16.21
CA ARG A 32 -11.24 -21.62 15.32
C ARG A 32 -12.65 -21.44 15.89
N SER A 33 -12.83 -21.64 17.19
CA SER A 33 -14.13 -21.50 17.88
C SER A 33 -14.68 -20.06 17.80
N ALA A 34 -13.82 -19.04 17.91
CA ALA A 34 -14.21 -17.65 17.81
C ALA A 34 -14.67 -17.28 16.38
N LEU A 35 -13.99 -17.80 15.36
CA LEU A 35 -14.39 -17.62 13.96
C LEU A 35 -15.74 -18.28 13.67
N VAL A 36 -15.98 -19.49 14.21
CA VAL A 36 -17.26 -20.18 14.08
C VAL A 36 -18.38 -19.37 14.76
N LEU A 37 -18.17 -18.89 15.98
CA LEU A 37 -19.14 -18.04 16.69
C LEU A 37 -19.47 -16.77 15.91
N ARG A 38 -18.47 -16.08 15.34
CA ARG A 38 -18.69 -14.91 14.46
C ARG A 38 -19.53 -15.27 13.23
N ALA A 39 -19.22 -16.40 12.59
CA ALA A 39 -19.98 -16.84 11.43
C ALA A 39 -21.44 -17.19 11.78
N LEU A 40 -21.67 -17.85 12.92
CA LEU A 40 -22.99 -18.22 13.41
C LEU A 40 -23.90 -17.01 13.73
N ARG A 41 -23.33 -15.84 14.04
CA ARG A 41 -24.10 -14.60 14.21
C ARG A 41 -24.72 -14.10 12.89
N HIS A 42 -24.32 -14.65 11.75
CA HIS A 42 -24.78 -14.23 10.43
C HIS A 42 -25.27 -15.44 9.58
N PRO A 43 -26.33 -16.15 10.01
CA PRO A 43 -26.77 -17.39 9.39
C PRO A 43 -27.14 -17.23 7.90
N ARG A 44 -27.70 -16.08 7.51
CA ARG A 44 -28.03 -15.76 6.12
C ARG A 44 -26.78 -15.66 5.22
N ARG A 45 -25.64 -15.23 5.75
CA ARG A 45 -24.37 -15.14 5.01
C ARG A 45 -23.61 -16.49 4.99
N LEU A 46 -23.92 -17.41 5.90
CA LEU A 46 -23.34 -18.75 5.95
C LEU A 46 -23.83 -19.69 4.84
N LEU A 47 -25.12 -19.64 4.51
CA LEU A 47 -25.71 -20.54 3.51
C LEU A 47 -25.01 -20.47 2.13
N PRO A 48 -24.72 -19.27 1.56
CA PRO A 48 -23.96 -19.16 0.31
C PRO A 48 -22.51 -19.68 0.39
N ILE A 49 -21.90 -19.71 1.57
CA ILE A 49 -20.56 -20.27 1.80
C ILE A 49 -20.63 -21.80 1.72
N LEU A 50 -21.60 -22.40 2.42
CA LEU A 50 -21.83 -23.84 2.41
C LEU A 50 -22.19 -24.34 1.01
N LEU A 51 -23.10 -23.67 0.31
CA LEU A 51 -23.47 -24.00 -1.07
C LEU A 51 -22.26 -23.93 -2.03
N ALA A 52 -21.41 -22.90 -1.90
CA ALA A 52 -20.20 -22.81 -2.70
C ALA A 52 -19.25 -23.99 -2.40
N ARG A 53 -19.12 -24.39 -1.13
CA ARG A 53 -18.28 -25.52 -0.72
C ARG A 53 -18.81 -26.87 -1.22
N LEU A 54 -20.12 -27.10 -1.11
CA LEU A 54 -20.81 -28.30 -1.59
C LEU A 54 -20.76 -28.44 -3.12
N SER A 55 -20.82 -27.32 -3.84
CA SER A 55 -20.66 -27.28 -5.31
C SER A 55 -19.20 -27.31 -5.79
N GLY A 56 -18.25 -27.72 -4.94
CA GLY A 56 -16.83 -27.82 -5.30
C GLY A 56 -16.09 -26.48 -5.47
N ARG A 57 -16.78 -25.33 -5.34
CA ARG A 57 -16.20 -23.98 -5.47
C ARG A 57 -15.48 -23.55 -4.19
N ARG A 58 -14.44 -24.30 -3.81
CA ARG A 58 -13.69 -24.14 -2.55
C ARG A 58 -13.10 -22.74 -2.38
N LEU A 59 -12.53 -22.16 -3.44
CA LEU A 59 -11.94 -20.82 -3.40
C LEU A 59 -13.00 -19.74 -3.11
N ARG A 60 -14.12 -19.78 -3.84
CA ARG A 60 -15.25 -18.87 -3.64
C ARG A 60 -15.83 -18.97 -2.23
N ALA A 61 -15.93 -20.19 -1.69
CA ALA A 61 -16.37 -20.40 -0.31
C ALA A 61 -15.40 -19.76 0.70
N ALA A 62 -14.09 -19.90 0.47
CA ALA A 62 -13.06 -19.36 1.35
C ALA A 62 -13.01 -17.82 1.31
N GLN A 63 -13.11 -17.21 0.13
CA GLN A 63 -13.22 -15.74 -0.04
C GLN A 63 -14.45 -15.19 0.70
N ARG A 64 -15.62 -15.82 0.52
CA ARG A 64 -16.86 -15.42 1.22
C ARG A 64 -16.76 -15.59 2.73
N PHE A 65 -16.05 -16.61 3.19
CA PHE A 65 -15.81 -16.81 4.62
C PHE A 65 -14.93 -15.70 5.21
N ILE A 66 -13.85 -15.30 4.52
CA ILE A 66 -13.00 -14.17 4.94
C ILE A 66 -13.82 -12.87 4.99
N ALA A 67 -14.62 -12.60 3.96
CA ALA A 67 -15.53 -11.45 3.94
C ALA A 67 -16.56 -11.49 5.08
N LEU A 68 -16.86 -12.66 5.65
CA LEU A 68 -17.78 -12.81 6.76
C LEU A 68 -17.10 -12.58 8.12
N VAL A 69 -15.96 -13.21 8.36
CA VAL A 69 -15.33 -13.26 9.70
C VAL A 69 -14.19 -12.27 9.90
N GLY A 70 -13.71 -11.64 8.82
CA GLY A 70 -12.52 -10.81 8.78
C GLY A 70 -11.28 -11.58 8.33
N ALA A 71 -10.30 -10.86 7.83
CA ALA A 71 -8.97 -11.37 7.48
C ALA A 71 -7.99 -11.22 8.65
N TYR A 72 -7.03 -12.14 8.74
CA TYR A 72 -5.97 -12.17 9.76
C TYR A 72 -4.67 -12.68 9.15
N GLN A 73 -3.58 -12.03 9.47
CA GLN A 73 -2.24 -12.42 9.04
C GLN A 73 -1.88 -13.80 9.61
N ARG A 74 -1.58 -14.78 8.73
CA ARG A 74 -1.14 -16.14 9.11
C ARG A 74 -0.01 -16.61 8.19
N LEU A 75 1.08 -15.87 8.20
CA LEU A 75 2.30 -16.25 7.49
C LEU A 75 3.17 -17.12 8.40
N HIS A 76 3.44 -18.32 7.93
CA HIS A 76 4.38 -19.23 8.57
C HIS A 76 5.15 -19.96 7.47
N TRP A 77 6.44 -20.11 7.70
CA TRP A 77 7.35 -20.85 6.84
C TRP A 77 7.44 -22.31 7.30
N PRO A 78 7.33 -23.30 6.41
CA PRO A 78 7.45 -24.71 6.78
C PRO A 78 8.85 -25.02 7.33
N ALA A 79 8.93 -25.69 8.49
CA ALA A 79 10.19 -26.01 9.15
C ALA A 79 11.11 -26.91 8.31
N ASP A 80 10.52 -27.82 7.51
CA ASP A 80 11.21 -28.70 6.56
C ASP A 80 11.80 -27.96 5.34
N ARG A 81 11.47 -26.66 5.18
CA ARG A 81 11.93 -25.81 4.08
C ARG A 81 12.87 -24.70 4.52
N VAL A 82 13.33 -24.70 5.76
CA VAL A 82 14.35 -23.75 6.20
C VAL A 82 15.66 -24.08 5.47
N PRO A 83 16.30 -23.09 4.81
CA PRO A 83 17.51 -23.35 4.05
C PRO A 83 18.68 -23.72 4.96
N SER A 84 19.66 -24.44 4.41
CA SER A 84 20.97 -24.60 5.04
C SER A 84 21.80 -23.31 4.94
N ALA A 85 22.83 -23.19 5.78
CA ALA A 85 23.73 -22.04 5.74
C ALA A 85 24.73 -22.17 4.57
N GLU A 86 25.00 -21.04 3.93
CA GLU A 86 26.06 -20.89 2.92
C GLU A 86 27.44 -21.03 3.58
N ALA A 87 28.37 -21.69 2.90
CA ALA A 87 29.74 -21.79 3.36
C ALA A 87 30.48 -20.46 3.15
N PRO A 88 31.34 -19.99 4.09
CA PRO A 88 32.12 -18.78 3.91
C PRO A 88 32.99 -18.78 2.64
N ALA A 89 33.53 -19.93 2.26
CA ALA A 89 34.30 -20.09 1.03
C ALA A 89 33.48 -19.84 -0.24
N ALA A 90 32.17 -20.10 -0.23
CA ALA A 90 31.29 -19.83 -1.36
C ALA A 90 31.02 -18.33 -1.55
N LEU A 91 30.96 -17.56 -0.45
CA LEU A 91 30.89 -16.09 -0.52
C LEU A 91 32.15 -15.50 -1.15
N ALA A 92 33.33 -15.92 -0.68
CA ALA A 92 34.60 -15.47 -1.26
C ALA A 92 34.74 -15.87 -2.74
N ALA A 93 34.38 -17.11 -3.10
CA ALA A 93 34.40 -17.56 -4.49
C ALA A 93 33.42 -16.78 -5.41
N ALA A 94 32.37 -16.20 -4.84
CA ALA A 94 31.41 -15.34 -5.53
C ALA A 94 31.84 -13.86 -5.59
N GLY A 95 33.04 -13.51 -5.10
CA GLY A 95 33.52 -12.13 -5.04
C GLY A 95 32.74 -11.28 -4.03
N ILE A 96 32.35 -11.88 -2.90
CA ILE A 96 31.57 -11.23 -1.84
C ILE A 96 32.41 -11.13 -0.57
N ASP A 97 32.64 -9.89 -0.13
CA ASP A 97 33.17 -9.56 1.19
C ASP A 97 32.02 -9.47 2.20
N TYR A 98 32.01 -10.38 3.17
CA TYR A 98 30.97 -10.47 4.19
C TYR A 98 31.33 -9.63 5.41
N VAL A 99 30.45 -8.68 5.74
CA VAL A 99 30.62 -7.78 6.89
C VAL A 99 29.43 -7.95 7.83
N ALA A 100 29.68 -8.56 8.99
CA ALA A 100 28.72 -8.57 10.08
C ALA A 100 28.67 -7.19 10.73
N VAL A 101 27.47 -6.66 10.90
CA VAL A 101 27.20 -5.33 11.44
C VAL A 101 26.57 -5.48 12.81
N ASP A 102 27.22 -4.93 13.83
CA ASP A 102 26.56 -4.55 15.07
C ASP A 102 25.70 -3.32 14.79
N GLU A 103 24.38 -3.41 15.04
CA GLU A 103 23.45 -2.30 14.82
C GLU A 103 23.87 -1.04 15.60
N ALA A 104 24.61 -1.13 16.71
CA ALA A 104 25.10 0.05 17.42
C ALA A 104 26.39 0.65 16.83
N GLY A 105 27.11 -0.10 16.00
CA GLY A 105 28.43 0.27 15.47
C GLY A 105 28.37 1.12 14.21
N GLY A 106 29.34 2.03 14.07
CA GLY A 106 29.65 2.64 12.77
C GLY A 106 30.32 1.61 11.85
N ILE A 107 30.01 1.67 10.56
CA ILE A 107 30.66 0.84 9.54
C ILE A 107 31.56 1.74 8.69
N ALA A 108 32.78 1.29 8.41
CA ALA A 108 33.62 1.87 7.37
C ALA A 108 33.87 0.81 6.30
N ILE A 109 33.54 1.13 5.04
CA ILE A 109 33.75 0.22 3.92
C ILE A 109 35.08 0.59 3.25
N ALA A 110 36.06 -0.32 3.31
CA ALA A 110 37.39 -0.11 2.75
C ALA A 110 37.36 0.03 1.21
N GLN A 111 38.33 0.77 0.67
CA GLN A 111 38.52 0.98 -0.77
C GLN A 111 38.92 -0.32 -1.49
N GLU A 112 39.75 -1.12 -0.86
CA GLU A 112 40.20 -2.41 -1.39
C GLU A 112 39.34 -3.57 -0.86
N GLY A 113 39.25 -4.65 -1.63
CA GLY A 113 38.51 -5.87 -1.28
C GLY A 113 37.66 -6.39 -2.44
N GLU A 114 36.82 -7.39 -2.15
CA GLU A 114 35.96 -8.01 -3.15
C GLU A 114 34.92 -7.03 -3.74
N PRO A 115 34.51 -7.17 -5.01
CA PRO A 115 33.66 -6.19 -5.69
C PRO A 115 32.27 -5.99 -5.05
N ILE A 116 31.79 -6.98 -4.31
CA ILE A 116 30.50 -6.94 -3.61
C ILE A 116 30.75 -6.93 -2.10
N VAL A 117 30.09 -6.02 -1.39
CA VAL A 117 30.06 -5.97 0.08
C VAL A 117 28.70 -6.46 0.55
N LEU A 118 28.67 -7.52 1.34
CA LEU A 118 27.45 -8.06 1.94
C LEU A 118 27.37 -7.66 3.41
N LEU A 119 26.55 -6.64 3.69
CA LEU A 119 26.26 -6.24 5.06
C LEU A 119 25.19 -7.17 5.64
N SER A 120 25.45 -7.73 6.81
CA SER A 120 24.52 -8.60 7.52
C SER A 120 24.38 -8.17 8.97
N ALA A 121 23.15 -8.09 9.47
CA ALA A 121 22.92 -7.97 10.91
C ALA A 121 23.51 -9.19 11.64
N GLU A 122 23.95 -8.97 12.88
CA GLU A 122 24.50 -10.01 13.74
C GLU A 122 23.49 -11.17 13.94
N GLY A 123 24.01 -12.40 14.07
CA GLY A 123 23.18 -13.60 14.30
C GLY A 123 22.41 -14.11 13.07
N GLN A 124 22.50 -13.44 11.93
CA GLN A 124 21.97 -13.96 10.66
C GLN A 124 22.93 -14.94 10.00
N ARG A 125 22.36 -15.93 9.31
CA ARG A 125 23.08 -16.87 8.45
C ARG A 125 22.64 -16.63 7.01
N ILE A 126 23.59 -16.64 6.09
CA ILE A 126 23.31 -16.55 4.67
C ILE A 126 22.74 -17.89 4.18
N ALA A 127 21.65 -17.85 3.42
CA ALA A 127 21.00 -19.03 2.87
C ALA A 127 21.83 -19.67 1.75
N ALA A 128 21.85 -21.00 1.68
CA ALA A 128 22.57 -21.71 0.62
C ALA A 128 22.15 -21.27 -0.79
N GLY A 129 23.14 -21.04 -1.65
CA GLY A 129 22.98 -20.52 -3.01
C GLY A 129 22.62 -19.03 -3.09
N ALA A 130 22.58 -18.29 -1.97
CA ALA A 130 22.41 -16.84 -1.99
C ALA A 130 23.62 -16.14 -2.61
N SER A 131 24.85 -16.62 -2.32
CA SER A 131 26.09 -16.06 -2.87
C SER A 131 26.08 -16.01 -4.40
N ALA A 132 25.77 -17.15 -5.03
CA ALA A 132 25.66 -17.26 -6.49
C ALA A 132 24.54 -16.38 -7.07
N ALA A 133 23.39 -16.30 -6.39
CA ALA A 133 22.27 -15.46 -6.84
C ALA A 133 22.58 -13.96 -6.74
N ILE A 134 23.29 -13.54 -5.69
CA ILE A 134 23.76 -12.16 -5.52
C ILE A 134 24.76 -11.83 -6.62
N ALA A 135 25.81 -12.64 -6.82
CA ALA A 135 26.82 -12.41 -7.85
C ALA A 135 26.20 -12.33 -9.26
N ALA A 136 25.24 -13.21 -9.57
CA ALA A 136 24.52 -13.18 -10.85
C ALA A 136 23.72 -11.89 -11.06
N ALA A 137 23.13 -11.32 -10.00
CA ALA A 137 22.41 -10.05 -10.10
C ALA A 137 23.37 -8.86 -10.35
N PHE A 138 24.56 -8.86 -9.72
CA PHE A 138 25.57 -7.79 -9.90
C PHE A 138 26.31 -7.82 -11.24
N ALA A 139 26.05 -8.83 -12.08
CA ALA A 139 26.44 -8.82 -13.48
C ALA A 139 25.82 -7.64 -14.24
N ASP A 140 24.68 -7.12 -13.78
CA ASP A 140 24.13 -5.84 -14.24
C ASP A 140 24.97 -4.68 -13.68
N PRO A 141 25.65 -3.87 -14.52
CA PRO A 141 26.48 -2.77 -14.07
C PRO A 141 25.68 -1.65 -13.39
N ASP A 142 24.38 -1.50 -13.71
CA ASP A 142 23.51 -0.46 -13.15
C ASP A 142 22.94 -0.86 -11.78
N LEU A 143 23.19 -2.09 -11.32
CA LEU A 143 22.85 -2.52 -9.97
C LEU A 143 23.92 -2.06 -8.97
N HIS A 144 23.50 -1.30 -7.96
CA HIS A 144 24.38 -0.80 -6.91
C HIS A 144 24.04 -1.35 -5.52
N ALA A 145 22.78 -1.71 -5.28
CA ALA A 145 22.36 -2.38 -4.06
C ALA A 145 21.31 -3.47 -4.35
N LEU A 146 21.43 -4.59 -3.66
CA LEU A 146 20.51 -5.71 -3.75
C LEU A 146 20.14 -6.18 -2.35
N TYR A 147 18.84 -6.25 -2.07
CA TYR A 147 18.32 -6.89 -0.87
C TYR A 147 17.38 -8.02 -1.27
N GLY A 148 17.13 -8.96 -0.36
CA GLY A 148 16.21 -10.05 -0.59
C GLY A 148 15.37 -10.35 0.63
N ASP A 149 14.67 -11.48 0.61
CA ASP A 149 13.78 -11.91 1.68
C ASP A 149 14.56 -12.58 2.82
N ALA A 150 13.93 -12.70 3.99
CA ALA A 150 14.56 -13.31 5.15
C ALA A 150 13.60 -14.21 5.92
N LEU A 151 14.15 -15.15 6.70
CA LEU A 151 13.39 -15.95 7.66
C LEU A 151 13.85 -15.64 9.09
N TYR A 152 12.89 -15.35 9.95
CA TYR A 152 13.14 -15.24 11.39
C TYR A 152 12.64 -16.49 12.09
N GLY A 153 13.52 -17.12 12.85
CA GLY A 153 13.29 -18.39 13.51
C GLY A 153 13.34 -18.31 15.02
N PRO A 154 12.76 -19.33 15.65
CA PRO A 154 11.31 -19.42 15.75
C PRO A 154 10.74 -18.22 16.52
N GLY A 155 9.64 -17.64 16.02
CA GLY A 155 8.88 -16.61 16.73
C GLY A 155 7.95 -17.20 17.82
N PRO A 156 7.07 -16.38 18.43
CA PRO A 156 6.05 -16.88 19.35
C PRO A 156 5.23 -18.02 18.71
N GLY A 157 5.21 -19.19 19.34
CA GLY A 157 4.52 -20.38 18.84
C GLY A 157 5.36 -21.32 17.96
N ASP A 158 6.69 -21.22 18.01
CA ASP A 158 7.65 -22.15 17.39
C ASP A 158 7.61 -22.23 15.85
N ALA A 159 7.16 -21.15 15.21
CA ALA A 159 7.06 -21.05 13.76
C ALA A 159 8.09 -20.08 13.18
N TRP A 160 8.65 -20.44 12.02
CA TRP A 160 9.47 -19.53 11.22
C TRP A 160 8.60 -18.48 10.54
N LEU A 161 9.00 -17.22 10.64
CA LEU A 161 8.28 -16.07 10.08
C LEU A 161 8.99 -15.58 8.82
N PRO A 162 8.32 -15.58 7.65
CA PRO A 162 8.89 -15.03 6.44
C PRO A 162 8.74 -13.51 6.39
N LEU A 163 9.86 -12.83 6.18
CA LEU A 163 9.94 -11.41 5.83
C LEU A 163 10.17 -11.27 4.33
N LEU A 164 9.07 -11.17 3.59
CA LEU A 164 8.97 -10.99 2.15
C LEU A 164 8.91 -9.50 1.84
N ARG A 165 9.84 -8.98 1.06
CA ARG A 165 9.95 -7.53 0.87
C ARG A 165 9.30 -7.09 -0.44
N PRO A 166 8.80 -5.86 -0.53
CA PRO A 166 8.35 -5.32 -1.81
C PRO A 166 9.57 -5.01 -2.71
N ALA A 167 9.29 -4.72 -3.98
CA ALA A 167 10.23 -4.00 -4.82
C ALA A 167 10.61 -2.65 -4.17
N PHE A 168 11.78 -2.13 -4.55
CA PHE A 168 12.33 -0.93 -3.91
C PHE A 168 11.41 0.27 -4.10
N ASP A 169 11.08 0.87 -2.97
CA ASP A 169 10.24 2.05 -2.89
C ASP A 169 10.81 2.99 -1.82
N ARG A 170 11.34 4.13 -2.29
CA ARG A 170 11.96 5.16 -1.46
C ARG A 170 10.95 5.77 -0.47
N ASP A 171 9.71 5.99 -0.89
CA ASP A 171 8.67 6.58 -0.06
C ASP A 171 8.28 5.62 1.07
N TYR A 172 8.11 4.34 0.73
CA TYR A 172 7.82 3.33 1.74
C TYR A 172 9.01 3.09 2.69
N LEU A 173 10.23 3.09 2.16
CA LEU A 173 11.45 2.85 2.95
C LEU A 173 11.69 3.96 3.99
N ARG A 174 11.36 5.21 3.63
CA ARG A 174 11.35 6.32 4.58
C ARG A 174 10.35 6.10 5.71
N SER A 175 9.17 5.56 5.42
CA SER A 175 8.12 5.28 6.42
C SER A 175 8.44 4.09 7.32
N VAL A 176 8.91 2.98 6.73
CA VAL A 176 9.24 1.72 7.40
C VAL A 176 10.58 1.24 6.89
N ASP A 177 11.52 1.01 7.81
CA ASP A 177 12.75 0.32 7.43
C ASP A 177 12.43 -1.16 7.24
N TYR A 178 12.11 -1.52 6.00
CA TYR A 178 11.91 -2.90 5.58
C TYR A 178 13.20 -3.53 5.03
N LEU A 179 14.31 -2.78 4.96
CA LEU A 179 15.60 -3.32 4.54
C LEU A 179 16.22 -4.19 5.62
N GLY A 180 17.35 -4.82 5.26
CA GLY A 180 18.00 -5.79 6.13
C GLY A 180 17.27 -7.14 6.12
N PRO A 181 17.63 -8.09 7.00
CA PRO A 181 18.83 -7.98 7.81
C PRO A 181 20.09 -8.14 6.96
N VAL A 182 19.96 -8.43 5.65
CA VAL A 182 21.09 -8.51 4.71
C VAL A 182 20.86 -7.58 3.52
N ILE A 183 21.91 -6.86 3.12
CA ILE A 183 21.97 -6.07 1.88
C ILE A 183 23.35 -6.24 1.23
N ALA A 184 23.35 -6.53 -0.07
CA ALA A 184 24.55 -6.59 -0.88
C ALA A 184 24.74 -5.25 -1.62
N LEU A 185 25.98 -4.78 -1.72
CA LEU A 185 26.33 -3.46 -2.23
C LEU A 185 27.50 -3.57 -3.20
N ARG A 186 27.50 -2.76 -4.26
CA ARG A 186 28.66 -2.60 -5.13
C ARG A 186 29.74 -1.80 -4.41
N ARG A 187 30.92 -2.39 -4.14
CA ARG A 187 31.98 -1.76 -3.36
C ARG A 187 32.35 -0.38 -3.90
N ALA A 188 32.61 -0.28 -5.20
CA ALA A 188 33.02 0.96 -5.85
C ALA A 188 32.04 2.12 -5.64
N SER A 189 30.79 1.84 -5.26
CA SER A 189 29.76 2.85 -5.01
C SER A 189 29.68 3.29 -3.56
N VAL A 190 30.14 2.46 -2.62
CA VAL A 190 30.03 2.68 -1.17
C VAL A 190 31.38 2.74 -0.45
N ALA A 191 32.48 2.52 -1.14
CA ALA A 191 33.83 2.61 -0.59
C ALA A 191 34.12 4.02 -0.06
N GLY A 192 34.64 4.10 1.16
CA GLY A 192 34.88 5.36 1.86
C GLY A 192 33.62 6.05 2.41
N SER A 193 32.43 5.45 2.24
CA SER A 193 31.23 5.94 2.91
C SER A 193 31.27 5.65 4.41
N ALA A 194 30.72 6.59 5.18
CA ALA A 194 30.48 6.46 6.61
C ALA A 194 28.96 6.58 6.85
N PRO A 195 28.20 5.50 6.65
CA PRO A 195 26.76 5.52 6.84
C PRO A 195 26.38 5.68 8.30
N THR A 196 25.15 6.13 8.54
CA THR A 196 24.61 6.36 9.89
C THR A 196 24.60 5.06 10.69
N ALA A 197 25.32 5.02 11.82
CA ALA A 197 25.29 3.91 12.76
C ALA A 197 23.85 3.63 13.21
N GLY A 198 23.44 2.35 13.25
CA GLY A 198 22.05 1.96 13.53
C GLY A 198 21.07 2.06 12.37
N ALA A 199 21.50 2.56 11.20
CA ALA A 199 20.65 2.66 10.02
C ALA A 199 21.45 2.52 8.72
N ALA A 200 22.57 1.78 8.74
CA ALA A 200 23.52 1.80 7.63
C ALA A 200 22.93 1.29 6.31
N ALA A 201 22.17 0.18 6.34
CA ALA A 201 21.51 -0.35 5.15
C ALA A 201 20.51 0.65 4.55
N LEU A 202 19.71 1.30 5.40
CA LEU A 202 18.78 2.36 5.02
C LEU A 202 19.50 3.56 4.38
N ASP A 203 20.53 4.08 5.05
CA ASP A 203 21.27 5.26 4.60
C ASP A 203 21.93 5.03 3.23
N LEU A 204 22.60 3.88 3.07
CA LEU A 204 23.26 3.51 1.82
C LEU A 204 22.26 3.26 0.69
N ALA A 205 21.14 2.61 0.95
CA ALA A 205 20.12 2.39 -0.09
C ALA A 205 19.49 3.71 -0.54
N LEU A 206 19.17 4.62 0.38
CA LEU A 206 18.67 5.95 0.05
C LEU A 206 19.69 6.78 -0.72
N ASP A 207 20.96 6.75 -0.30
CA ASP A 207 22.07 7.41 -0.99
C ASP A 207 22.26 6.92 -2.43
N LEU A 208 22.27 5.60 -2.62
CA LEU A 208 22.45 4.99 -3.93
C LEU A 208 21.26 5.28 -4.86
N ALA A 209 20.04 5.27 -4.31
CA ALA A 209 18.85 5.65 -5.07
C ALA A 209 18.85 7.13 -5.49
N ASP A 210 19.49 8.00 -4.71
CA ASP A 210 19.65 9.41 -5.04
C ASP A 210 20.71 9.65 -6.12
N ARG A 211 21.88 8.99 -5.99
CA ARG A 211 23.00 9.12 -6.93
C ARG A 211 22.78 8.43 -8.28
N PHE A 212 22.14 7.27 -8.28
CA PHE A 212 22.03 6.39 -9.46
C PHE A 212 20.58 6.12 -9.89
N GLY A 213 19.61 6.74 -9.22
CA GLY A 213 18.18 6.52 -9.46
C GLY A 213 17.64 5.27 -8.76
N SER A 214 16.31 5.20 -8.59
CA SER A 214 15.67 4.11 -7.82
C SER A 214 15.86 2.71 -8.42
N GLY A 215 16.17 2.60 -9.72
CA GLY A 215 16.47 1.33 -10.38
C GLY A 215 17.81 0.70 -9.97
N ALA A 216 18.68 1.47 -9.32
CA ALA A 216 19.99 1.02 -8.82
C ALA A 216 19.88 0.16 -7.55
N VAL A 217 18.74 0.24 -6.85
CA VAL A 217 18.44 -0.56 -5.66
C VAL A 217 17.34 -1.54 -6.02
N ARG A 218 17.60 -2.85 -5.93
CA ARG A 218 16.64 -3.87 -6.35
C ARG A 218 16.36 -4.90 -5.26
N HIS A 219 15.14 -5.41 -5.31
CA HIS A 219 14.72 -6.57 -4.54
C HIS A 219 14.93 -7.85 -5.35
N LEU A 220 15.53 -8.85 -4.73
CA LEU A 220 15.54 -10.23 -5.22
C LEU A 220 14.52 -11.03 -4.39
N PRO A 221 13.39 -11.50 -4.96
CA PRO A 221 12.35 -12.27 -4.26
C PRO A 221 12.81 -13.69 -3.93
N ARG A 222 13.80 -13.79 -3.06
CA ARG A 222 14.48 -15.00 -2.61
C ARG A 222 14.86 -14.84 -1.15
N ILE A 223 14.71 -15.91 -0.37
CA ILE A 223 15.27 -15.98 0.98
C ILE A 223 16.81 -15.93 0.88
N LEU A 224 17.41 -14.80 1.27
CA LEU A 224 18.87 -14.62 1.29
C LEU A 224 19.47 -14.89 2.66
N SER A 225 18.68 -14.72 3.72
CA SER A 225 19.16 -14.95 5.08
C SER A 225 18.10 -15.59 5.97
N PHE A 226 18.58 -16.21 7.03
CA PHE A 226 17.74 -16.72 8.09
C PHE A 226 18.49 -16.64 9.41
N GLY A 227 17.77 -16.36 10.49
CA GLY A 227 18.39 -16.19 11.79
C GLY A 227 17.36 -16.19 12.91
N ARG A 228 17.83 -16.10 14.15
CA ARG A 228 16.92 -15.99 15.29
C ARG A 228 16.36 -14.59 15.41
N PHE A 229 15.11 -14.52 15.84
CA PHE A 229 14.52 -13.27 16.29
C PHE A 229 14.90 -13.05 17.76
N ASP A 230 15.80 -12.11 18.04
CA ASP A 230 16.11 -11.73 19.42
C ASP A 230 15.01 -10.78 19.92
N GLY A 231 14.00 -11.35 20.58
CA GLY A 231 12.88 -10.60 21.14
C GLY A 231 13.22 -9.83 22.41
N ASP A 232 14.47 -9.90 22.87
CA ASP A 232 14.97 -9.25 24.09
C ASP A 232 15.83 -8.02 23.76
N GLU A 233 15.40 -7.26 22.75
CA GLU A 233 16.00 -5.97 22.46
C GLU A 233 15.63 -4.97 23.57
N SER A 234 16.67 -4.47 24.28
CA SER A 234 16.50 -3.45 25.32
C SER A 234 15.79 -2.20 24.77
N VAL A 235 15.08 -1.52 25.65
CA VAL A 235 14.35 -0.28 25.30
C VAL A 235 15.32 0.77 24.74
N GLU A 236 16.53 0.85 25.29
CA GLU A 236 17.57 1.78 24.84
C GLU A 236 18.03 1.49 23.41
N ARG A 237 18.30 0.21 23.07
CA ARG A 237 18.70 -0.18 21.70
C ARG A 237 17.60 0.14 20.68
N ARG A 238 16.35 -0.17 21.04
CA ARG A 238 15.18 0.12 20.21
C ARG A 238 15.01 1.62 19.96
N GLN A 239 15.19 2.43 21.01
CA GLN A 239 15.13 3.89 20.91
C GLN A 239 16.29 4.44 20.08
N ALA A 240 17.50 3.93 20.27
CA ALA A 240 18.67 4.32 19.48
C ALA A 240 18.48 4.04 17.99
N ARG A 241 17.99 2.85 17.60
CA ARG A 241 17.66 2.52 16.20
C ARG A 241 16.60 3.45 15.63
N ARG A 242 15.54 3.75 16.39
CA ARG A 242 14.50 4.71 15.96
C ARG A 242 15.09 6.11 15.71
N CYS A 243 15.94 6.59 16.61
CA CYS A 243 16.64 7.87 16.45
C CYS A 243 17.58 7.86 15.23
N ALA A 244 18.34 6.78 15.02
CA ALA A 244 19.22 6.62 13.86
C ALA A 244 18.43 6.66 12.55
N ARG A 245 17.28 5.96 12.49
CA ARG A 245 16.37 5.98 11.35
C ARG A 245 15.85 7.38 11.05
N LEU A 246 15.39 8.11 12.06
CA LEU A 246 14.90 9.49 11.90
C LEU A 246 15.98 10.41 11.33
N LYS A 247 17.18 10.39 11.92
CA LYS A 247 18.34 11.15 11.43
C LYS A 247 18.72 10.80 9.99
N THR A 248 18.62 9.52 9.64
CA THR A 248 18.92 9.05 8.27
C THR A 248 17.91 9.58 7.27
N VAL A 249 16.61 9.59 7.62
CA VAL A 249 15.58 10.16 6.76
C VAL A 249 15.73 11.68 6.66
N GLU A 250 16.06 12.38 7.76
CA GLU A 250 16.41 13.81 7.74
C GLU A 250 17.54 14.09 6.74
N ARG A 251 18.66 13.35 6.86
CA ARG A 251 19.82 13.48 5.96
C ARG A 251 19.46 13.20 4.50
N ASP A 252 18.62 12.20 4.25
CA ASP A 252 18.13 11.88 2.91
C ASP A 252 17.26 13.00 2.31
N LEU A 253 16.39 13.61 3.12
CA LEU A 253 15.57 14.74 2.70
C LEU A 253 16.43 15.99 2.42
N ASP A 254 17.44 16.24 3.23
CA ASP A 254 18.39 17.33 3.02
C ASP A 254 19.17 17.16 1.70
N ARG A 255 19.67 15.95 1.43
CA ARG A 255 20.33 15.62 0.14
C ARG A 255 19.41 15.81 -1.05
N ALA A 256 18.15 15.43 -0.91
CA ALA A 256 17.13 15.61 -1.95
C ALA A 256 16.68 17.07 -2.13
N GLY A 257 17.24 18.03 -1.38
CA GLY A 257 16.88 19.44 -1.45
C GLY A 257 15.45 19.73 -0.95
N ALA A 258 14.89 18.88 -0.10
CA ALA A 258 13.51 18.97 0.37
C ALA A 258 13.37 20.00 1.51
N ALA A 259 13.84 21.23 1.29
CA ALA A 259 13.85 22.31 2.28
C ALA A 259 12.47 22.54 2.92
N GLY A 260 12.47 22.76 4.24
CA GLY A 260 11.24 23.00 5.03
C GLY A 260 10.37 21.77 5.26
N THR A 261 10.78 20.60 4.76
CA THR A 261 10.08 19.34 5.01
C THR A 261 10.27 18.89 6.44
N ARG A 262 9.16 18.66 7.15
CA ARG A 262 9.19 18.14 8.52
C ARG A 262 8.96 16.64 8.54
N ILE A 263 9.65 15.96 9.45
CA ILE A 263 9.36 14.57 9.79
C ILE A 263 8.34 14.53 10.92
N VAL A 264 7.29 13.73 10.75
CA VAL A 264 6.27 13.48 11.76
C VAL A 264 6.19 11.99 12.04
N LEU A 265 6.23 11.61 13.31
CA LEU A 265 5.90 10.26 13.74
C LEU A 265 4.37 10.10 13.72
N ALA A 266 3.90 9.25 12.80
CA ALA A 266 2.50 8.96 12.59
C ALA A 266 2.07 7.67 13.32
N GLU A 267 0.83 7.28 13.09
CA GLU A 267 0.24 6.04 13.58
C GLU A 267 1.15 4.83 13.34
N GLY A 268 1.22 3.92 14.31
CA GLY A 268 2.09 2.74 14.23
C GLY A 268 3.60 3.05 14.33
N GLY A 269 4.00 4.29 14.60
CA GLY A 269 5.41 4.69 14.61
C GLY A 269 6.00 4.85 13.21
N MET A 270 5.15 4.99 12.19
CA MET A 270 5.55 5.26 10.82
C MET A 270 6.11 6.67 10.70
N ILE A 271 7.14 6.84 9.88
CA ILE A 271 7.64 8.17 9.52
C ILE A 271 6.77 8.72 8.39
N ARG A 272 6.21 9.91 8.61
CA ARG A 272 5.49 10.70 7.61
C ARG A 272 6.27 11.96 7.30
N ARG A 273 6.20 12.38 6.05
CA ARG A 273 6.87 13.57 5.52
C ARG A 273 5.85 14.68 5.27
N ASP A 274 6.03 15.82 5.91
CA ASP A 274 5.20 17.01 5.74
C ASP A 274 6.00 18.10 5.01
N SER A 275 6.07 17.97 3.68
CA SER A 275 6.78 18.90 2.77
C SER A 275 5.96 20.15 2.47
N PRO A 276 6.47 21.38 2.59
CA PRO A 276 5.69 22.62 2.46
C PRO A 276 4.74 22.62 1.26
N LEU A 277 3.51 23.07 1.48
CA LEU A 277 2.54 23.26 0.42
C LEU A 277 2.74 24.63 -0.24
N PRO A 278 2.42 24.78 -1.54
CA PRO A 278 2.43 26.08 -2.19
C PRO A 278 1.45 27.04 -1.50
N GLU A 279 1.87 28.30 -1.34
CA GLU A 279 0.99 29.39 -0.93
C GLU A 279 0.84 30.40 -2.08
N PRO A 280 -0.41 30.78 -2.45
CA PRO A 280 -1.66 30.27 -1.91
C PRO A 280 -1.91 28.80 -2.26
N HIS A 281 -2.61 28.08 -1.38
CA HIS A 281 -3.03 26.70 -1.63
C HIS A 281 -3.75 26.56 -2.98
N PRO A 282 -3.37 25.59 -3.83
CA PRO A 282 -4.05 25.39 -5.10
C PRO A 282 -5.50 24.96 -4.90
N LEU A 283 -6.38 25.44 -5.78
CA LEU A 283 -7.78 25.02 -5.80
C LEU A 283 -7.87 23.50 -6.07
N VAL A 284 -8.66 22.80 -5.26
CA VAL A 284 -9.05 21.40 -5.46
C VAL A 284 -10.52 21.34 -5.88
N SER A 285 -10.81 20.66 -6.99
CA SER A 285 -12.18 20.35 -7.40
C SER A 285 -12.58 18.96 -6.92
N LEU A 286 -13.50 18.90 -5.95
CA LEU A 286 -14.07 17.68 -5.41
C LEU A 286 -15.23 17.22 -6.31
N ILE A 287 -15.04 16.16 -7.08
CA ILE A 287 -15.98 15.66 -8.10
C ILE A 287 -16.74 14.46 -7.53
N VAL A 288 -18.06 14.63 -7.34
CA VAL A 288 -18.93 13.64 -6.68
C VAL A 288 -20.06 13.22 -7.63
N PRO A 289 -19.93 12.10 -8.35
CA PRO A 289 -21.02 11.59 -9.18
C PRO A 289 -22.13 10.99 -8.33
N THR A 290 -23.39 11.28 -8.68
CA THR A 290 -24.53 10.79 -7.92
C THR A 290 -25.79 10.62 -8.77
N ARG A 291 -26.73 9.85 -8.24
CA ARG A 291 -28.11 9.74 -8.73
C ARG A 291 -29.00 9.34 -7.56
N ASP A 292 -29.90 10.25 -7.18
CA ASP A 292 -30.76 10.11 -6.00
C ASP A 292 -29.94 9.75 -4.73
N ARG A 293 -30.51 8.92 -3.85
CA ARG A 293 -29.84 8.41 -2.63
C ARG A 293 -29.30 9.52 -1.75
N LEU A 294 -30.16 10.49 -1.44
CA LEU A 294 -29.88 11.57 -0.49
C LEU A 294 -29.36 11.05 0.86
N ASP A 295 -29.76 9.83 1.26
CA ASP A 295 -29.28 9.13 2.46
C ASP A 295 -27.77 8.86 2.45
N LEU A 296 -27.16 8.76 1.26
CA LEU A 296 -25.72 8.63 1.08
C LEU A 296 -25.06 9.98 0.77
N LEU A 297 -25.66 10.71 -0.17
CA LEU A 297 -25.08 11.94 -0.69
C LEU A 297 -24.93 13.01 0.39
N ARG A 298 -25.96 13.23 1.21
CA ARG A 298 -25.92 14.30 2.23
C ARG A 298 -24.78 14.07 3.24
N PRO A 299 -24.62 12.89 3.88
CA PRO A 299 -23.46 12.63 4.73
C PRO A 299 -22.12 12.90 4.03
N CYS A 300 -21.98 12.48 2.77
CA CYS A 300 -20.77 12.73 1.98
C CYS A 300 -20.50 14.23 1.83
N ILE A 301 -21.46 15.00 1.32
CA ILE A 301 -21.29 16.45 1.07
C ILE A 301 -21.04 17.21 2.37
N GLU A 302 -21.77 16.94 3.44
CA GLU A 302 -21.54 17.60 4.73
C GLU A 302 -20.15 17.26 5.30
N SER A 303 -19.68 16.02 5.10
CA SER A 303 -18.32 15.61 5.46
C SER A 303 -17.27 16.39 4.66
N LEU A 304 -17.45 16.53 3.34
CA LEU A 304 -16.53 17.30 2.50
C LEU A 304 -16.50 18.80 2.87
N ARG A 305 -17.65 19.38 3.23
CA ARG A 305 -17.75 20.78 3.64
C ARG A 305 -17.10 21.05 5.00
N HIS A 306 -17.45 20.24 5.99
CA HIS A 306 -17.18 20.54 7.40
C HIS A 306 -16.00 19.74 7.99
N ARG A 307 -15.61 18.64 7.36
CA ARG A 307 -14.49 17.77 7.79
C ARG A 307 -13.36 17.74 6.76
N THR A 308 -13.14 18.86 6.06
CA THR A 308 -11.98 19.04 5.18
C THR A 308 -11.36 20.41 5.45
N THR A 309 -10.15 20.42 6.02
CA THR A 309 -9.45 21.67 6.38
C THR A 309 -8.90 22.43 5.19
N TRP A 310 -8.72 21.78 4.04
CA TRP A 310 -8.19 22.42 2.84
C TRP A 310 -9.01 23.66 2.46
N PRO A 311 -8.40 24.86 2.37
CA PRO A 311 -9.16 26.10 2.26
C PRO A 311 -9.70 26.32 0.84
N ALA A 312 -8.86 26.13 -0.18
CA ALA A 312 -9.21 26.39 -1.57
C ALA A 312 -9.85 25.14 -2.20
N LYS A 313 -11.17 24.96 -2.02
CA LYS A 313 -11.92 23.83 -2.60
C LYS A 313 -13.24 24.25 -3.23
N GLU A 314 -13.62 23.59 -4.32
CA GLU A 314 -14.97 23.62 -4.88
C GLU A 314 -15.56 22.21 -4.90
N ILE A 315 -16.88 22.10 -4.74
CA ILE A 315 -17.60 20.82 -4.81
C ILE A 315 -18.44 20.79 -6.09
N LEU A 316 -18.21 19.80 -6.93
CA LEU A 316 -18.91 19.55 -8.18
C LEU A 316 -19.73 18.26 -8.06
N ILE A 317 -21.04 18.39 -7.97
CA ILE A 317 -21.94 17.24 -7.92
C ILE A 317 -22.36 16.88 -9.34
N CYS A 318 -22.01 15.68 -9.79
CA CYS A 318 -22.36 15.21 -11.13
C CYS A 318 -23.71 14.50 -11.06
N ASP A 319 -24.79 15.23 -11.34
CA ASP A 319 -26.14 14.69 -11.26
C ASP A 319 -26.47 13.85 -12.51
N ASN A 320 -26.47 12.53 -12.36
CA ASN A 320 -26.84 11.60 -13.43
C ASN A 320 -28.36 11.34 -13.45
N GLY A 321 -29.13 12.41 -13.59
CA GLY A 321 -30.58 12.36 -13.75
C GLY A 321 -31.32 11.91 -12.49
N SER A 322 -31.03 12.54 -11.35
CA SER A 322 -31.81 12.37 -10.13
C SER A 322 -33.26 12.80 -10.35
N CYS A 323 -34.20 12.02 -9.82
CA CYS A 323 -35.64 12.26 -9.91
C CYS A 323 -36.33 12.28 -8.55
N ASP A 324 -35.62 11.88 -7.48
CA ASP A 324 -36.13 11.96 -6.11
C ASP A 324 -36.31 13.43 -5.69
N PRO A 325 -37.55 13.87 -5.33
CA PRO A 325 -37.83 15.23 -4.91
C PRO A 325 -36.95 15.72 -3.75
N ALA A 326 -36.59 14.83 -2.82
CA ALA A 326 -35.77 15.19 -1.68
C ALA A 326 -34.31 15.50 -2.09
N THR A 327 -33.74 14.70 -2.99
CA THR A 327 -32.43 14.94 -3.60
C THR A 327 -32.42 16.27 -4.38
N LEU A 328 -33.43 16.51 -5.21
CA LEU A 328 -33.55 17.76 -5.98
C LEU A 328 -33.72 19.00 -5.09
N ALA A 329 -34.46 18.86 -3.97
CA ALA A 329 -34.57 19.93 -2.98
C ALA A 329 -33.23 20.25 -2.33
N TYR A 330 -32.43 19.22 -2.00
CA TYR A 330 -31.11 19.40 -1.42
C TYR A 330 -30.13 20.08 -2.39
N PHE A 331 -30.18 19.75 -3.69
CA PHE A 331 -29.41 20.45 -4.73
C PHE A 331 -29.67 21.95 -4.73
N ARG A 332 -30.95 22.36 -4.72
CA ARG A 332 -31.32 23.78 -4.67
C ARG A 332 -30.77 24.48 -3.43
N THR A 333 -30.78 23.80 -2.28
CA THR A 333 -30.19 24.33 -1.04
C THR A 333 -28.68 24.55 -1.19
N LEU A 334 -27.94 23.56 -1.72
CA LEU A 334 -26.49 23.67 -1.90
C LEU A 334 -26.09 24.79 -2.86
N GLU A 335 -26.85 24.98 -3.95
CA GLU A 335 -26.59 26.07 -4.91
C GLU A 335 -26.89 27.44 -4.31
N ALA A 336 -28.01 27.57 -3.57
CA ALA A 336 -28.37 28.81 -2.90
C ALA A 336 -27.35 29.24 -1.83
N GLU A 337 -26.71 28.27 -1.16
CA GLU A 337 -25.63 28.50 -0.21
C GLU A 337 -24.26 28.73 -0.87
N GLY A 338 -24.14 28.54 -2.18
CA GLY A 338 -22.85 28.51 -2.88
C GLY A 338 -21.93 27.37 -2.42
N ALA A 339 -22.49 26.35 -1.77
CA ALA A 339 -21.76 25.25 -1.15
C ALA A 339 -21.28 24.20 -2.16
N ALA A 340 -22.02 24.02 -3.25
CA ALA A 340 -21.66 23.13 -4.34
C ALA A 340 -22.27 23.62 -5.66
N ARG A 341 -21.64 23.21 -6.78
CA ARG A 341 -22.18 23.39 -8.13
C ARG A 341 -22.71 22.06 -8.63
N ILE A 342 -23.96 22.06 -9.10
CA ILE A 342 -24.59 20.88 -9.67
C ILE A 342 -24.36 20.87 -11.17
N VAL A 343 -23.85 19.75 -11.69
CA VAL A 343 -23.55 19.58 -13.12
C VAL A 343 -24.40 18.44 -13.66
N ALA A 344 -25.39 18.78 -14.49
CA ALA A 344 -26.28 17.81 -15.10
C ALA A 344 -25.52 16.87 -16.05
N CYS A 345 -25.68 15.57 -15.84
CA CYS A 345 -25.03 14.49 -16.57
C CYS A 345 -26.04 13.40 -16.98
N PRO A 346 -27.15 13.73 -17.66
CA PRO A 346 -28.22 12.77 -17.92
C PRO A 346 -27.77 11.64 -18.85
N GLY A 347 -28.31 10.45 -18.64
CA GLY A 347 -28.15 9.31 -19.53
C GLY A 347 -27.94 7.99 -18.79
N PRO A 348 -27.50 6.94 -19.50
CA PRO A 348 -27.02 5.71 -18.88
C PRO A 348 -25.86 6.01 -17.94
N PHE A 349 -25.73 5.23 -16.86
CA PHE A 349 -24.62 5.39 -15.94
C PHE A 349 -23.30 4.93 -16.58
N ASP A 350 -22.40 5.90 -16.73
CA ASP A 350 -21.03 5.77 -17.22
C ASP A 350 -20.14 6.56 -16.27
N PHE A 351 -19.51 5.87 -15.31
CA PHE A 351 -18.73 6.53 -14.26
C PHE A 351 -17.56 7.31 -14.87
N ALA A 352 -16.83 6.69 -15.80
CA ALA A 352 -15.69 7.32 -16.46
C ALA A 352 -16.09 8.56 -17.26
N GLY A 353 -17.13 8.45 -18.09
CA GLY A 353 -17.59 9.56 -18.93
C GLY A 353 -18.19 10.71 -18.12
N ILE A 354 -18.95 10.42 -17.06
CA ILE A 354 -19.49 11.44 -16.14
C ILE A 354 -18.34 12.22 -15.50
N ASN A 355 -17.38 11.52 -14.91
CA ASN A 355 -16.24 12.16 -14.27
C ASN A 355 -15.39 12.98 -15.27
N ASN A 356 -15.16 12.48 -16.48
CA ASN A 356 -14.45 13.22 -17.53
C ASN A 356 -15.17 14.54 -17.90
N ARG A 357 -16.50 14.50 -18.10
CA ARG A 357 -17.28 15.70 -18.47
C ARG A 357 -17.23 16.77 -17.39
N VAL A 358 -17.25 16.38 -16.12
CA VAL A 358 -17.20 17.33 -15.00
C VAL A 358 -15.78 17.79 -14.71
N ALA A 359 -14.78 16.91 -14.86
CA ALA A 359 -13.37 17.29 -14.78
C ALA A 359 -12.99 18.35 -15.82
N ALA A 360 -13.55 18.28 -17.04
CA ALA A 360 -13.34 19.31 -18.07
C ALA A 360 -13.93 20.69 -17.70
N GLN A 361 -14.83 20.76 -16.72
CA GLN A 361 -15.44 22.00 -16.21
C GLN A 361 -14.87 22.41 -14.85
N ALA A 362 -13.95 21.63 -14.29
CA ALA A 362 -13.31 21.88 -13.01
C ALA A 362 -12.30 23.04 -13.13
N ARG A 363 -12.15 23.83 -12.08
CA ARG A 363 -11.23 24.98 -12.03
C ARG A 363 -9.98 24.67 -11.21
N GLY A 364 -9.99 23.56 -10.47
CA GLY A 364 -8.92 23.15 -9.59
C GLY A 364 -7.69 22.71 -10.35
N ARG A 365 -6.51 23.11 -9.85
CA ARG A 365 -5.24 22.50 -10.27
C ARG A 365 -5.20 21.02 -9.89
N LEU A 366 -5.87 20.66 -8.79
CA LEU A 366 -6.06 19.29 -8.35
C LEU A 366 -7.51 18.87 -8.56
N LEU A 367 -7.70 17.64 -9.02
CA LEU A 367 -8.98 16.96 -9.09
C LEU A 367 -9.03 15.89 -8.00
N ALA A 368 -10.13 15.81 -7.27
CA ALA A 368 -10.40 14.71 -6.34
C ALA A 368 -11.69 14.00 -6.75
N PHE A 369 -11.59 12.77 -7.23
CA PHE A 369 -12.74 11.93 -7.56
C PHE A 369 -13.19 11.20 -6.29
N ILE A 370 -14.47 11.35 -5.93
CA ILE A 370 -15.01 10.89 -4.65
C ILE A 370 -16.39 10.28 -4.88
N ASN A 371 -16.61 9.04 -4.42
CA ASN A 371 -17.94 8.45 -4.45
C ASN A 371 -18.90 9.15 -3.49
N ASN A 372 -20.19 9.18 -3.81
CA ASN A 372 -21.22 9.87 -3.03
C ASN A 372 -21.57 9.23 -1.68
N ASP A 373 -20.89 8.16 -1.28
CA ASP A 373 -21.04 7.45 -0.01
C ASP A 373 -19.71 7.35 0.76
N VAL A 374 -18.84 8.34 0.52
CA VAL A 374 -17.55 8.50 1.19
C VAL A 374 -17.59 9.64 2.21
N GLU A 375 -17.04 9.39 3.40
CA GLU A 375 -16.96 10.36 4.49
C GLU A 375 -15.53 10.42 5.04
N ALA A 376 -14.99 11.62 5.21
CA ALA A 376 -13.68 11.82 5.81
C ALA A 376 -13.66 11.39 7.28
N GLU A 377 -12.63 10.63 7.68
CA GLU A 377 -12.40 10.28 9.09
C GLU A 377 -11.65 11.39 9.84
N ALA A 378 -10.60 11.93 9.23
CA ALA A 378 -9.78 13.01 9.78
C ALA A 378 -9.85 14.25 8.87
N PRO A 379 -9.85 15.48 9.43
CA PRO A 379 -10.10 16.68 8.64
C PRO A 379 -8.96 17.08 7.70
N ASP A 380 -7.75 16.57 7.93
CA ASP A 380 -6.54 16.84 7.14
C ASP A 380 -6.32 15.82 6.00
N TRP A 381 -7.28 14.94 5.72
CA TRP A 381 -7.17 13.89 4.70
C TRP A 381 -6.74 14.45 3.33
N LEU A 382 -7.37 15.55 2.90
CA LEU A 382 -7.10 16.15 1.59
C LEU A 382 -5.74 16.83 1.55
N GLU A 383 -5.31 17.43 2.66
CA GLU A 383 -3.98 18.03 2.77
C GLU A 383 -2.90 16.96 2.57
N ARG A 384 -3.06 15.79 3.19
CA ARG A 384 -2.15 14.65 3.05
C ARG A 384 -2.06 14.17 1.61
N MET A 385 -3.20 14.04 0.93
CA MET A 385 -3.23 13.57 -0.46
C MET A 385 -2.74 14.61 -1.46
N ALA A 386 -3.15 15.87 -1.31
CA ALA A 386 -2.75 16.99 -2.18
C ALA A 386 -1.24 17.20 -2.16
N ARG A 387 -0.62 17.10 -0.97
CA ARG A 387 0.84 17.21 -0.80
C ARG A 387 1.60 16.21 -1.66
N GLU A 388 1.10 14.99 -1.74
CA GLU A 388 1.71 13.94 -2.56
C GLU A 388 1.35 14.08 -4.04
N ALA A 389 0.12 14.50 -4.37
CA ALA A 389 -0.33 14.67 -5.75
C ALA A 389 0.42 15.80 -6.50
N LEU A 390 0.86 16.83 -5.78
CA LEU A 390 1.62 17.97 -6.32
C LEU A 390 3.08 17.64 -6.65
N ARG A 391 3.57 16.45 -6.31
CA ARG A 391 4.93 16.03 -6.64
C ARG A 391 5.03 15.74 -8.14
N PRO A 392 6.05 16.26 -8.86
CA PRO A 392 6.15 16.11 -10.31
C PRO A 392 6.08 14.66 -10.81
N GLU A 393 6.67 13.73 -10.07
CA GLU A 393 6.78 12.32 -10.39
C GLU A 393 5.55 11.47 -9.98
N ILE A 394 4.54 12.07 -9.34
CA ILE A 394 3.35 11.35 -8.84
C ILE A 394 2.15 11.60 -9.75
N GLY A 395 1.58 10.53 -10.30
CA GLY A 395 0.45 10.56 -11.22
C GLY A 395 -0.90 10.49 -10.53
N ALA A 396 -1.05 9.65 -9.50
CA ALA A 396 -2.32 9.47 -8.79
C ALA A 396 -2.07 9.15 -7.32
N VAL A 397 -2.98 9.61 -6.46
CA VAL A 397 -2.90 9.41 -5.00
C VAL A 397 -4.23 8.85 -4.49
N GLY A 398 -4.17 7.76 -3.74
CA GLY A 398 -5.33 7.11 -3.12
C GLY A 398 -5.28 7.10 -1.61
N ALA A 399 -6.45 7.13 -1.00
CA ALA A 399 -6.64 7.08 0.45
C ALA A 399 -6.71 5.65 0.99
N ARG A 400 -6.61 5.52 2.31
CA ARG A 400 -7.10 4.34 3.05
C ARG A 400 -8.61 4.41 3.16
N LEU A 401 -9.30 3.37 2.68
CA LEU A 401 -10.76 3.29 2.78
C LEU A 401 -11.20 2.17 3.73
N ILE A 402 -12.14 2.50 4.61
CA ILE A 402 -12.74 1.59 5.59
C ILE A 402 -14.21 1.35 5.19
N ASP A 403 -14.63 0.08 5.12
CA ASP A 403 -16.00 -0.31 4.79
C ASP A 403 -17.00 0.00 5.92
N GLY A 404 -18.30 -0.11 5.62
CA GLY A 404 -19.37 0.12 6.61
C GLY A 404 -19.36 -0.85 7.81
N GLU A 405 -18.50 -1.87 7.80
CA GLU A 405 -18.31 -2.83 8.90
C GLU A 405 -16.98 -2.61 9.64
N GLY A 406 -16.30 -1.48 9.41
CA GLY A 406 -15.07 -1.11 10.11
C GLY A 406 -13.85 -1.92 9.67
N ARG A 407 -13.84 -2.43 8.43
CA ARG A 407 -12.73 -3.22 7.87
C ARG A 407 -12.09 -2.48 6.72
N ILE A 408 -10.85 -2.84 6.39
CA ILE A 408 -10.17 -2.31 5.21
C ILE A 408 -10.95 -2.69 3.95
N GLN A 409 -11.32 -1.65 3.20
CA GLN A 409 -11.89 -1.73 1.87
C GLN A 409 -10.82 -1.53 0.81
N HIS A 410 -9.92 -0.56 1.02
CA HIS A 410 -8.83 -0.24 0.09
C HIS A 410 -7.53 0.09 0.83
N GLY A 411 -6.51 -0.73 0.59
CA GLY A 411 -5.12 -0.50 0.99
C GLY A 411 -4.18 -0.37 -0.22
N GLY A 412 -4.65 0.18 -1.34
CA GLY A 412 -4.04 0.06 -2.67
C GLY A 412 -4.68 -1.03 -3.54
N ILE A 413 -4.38 -1.08 -4.84
CA ILE A 413 -4.81 -2.14 -5.76
C ILE A 413 -3.61 -3.02 -6.14
N VAL A 414 -3.83 -4.33 -6.10
CA VAL A 414 -2.89 -5.38 -6.50
C VAL A 414 -3.40 -6.06 -7.78
N LEU A 415 -2.54 -6.15 -8.78
CA LEU A 415 -2.79 -6.80 -10.06
C LEU A 415 -2.53 -8.32 -10.01
N GLY A 416 -3.11 -9.06 -10.94
CA GLY A 416 -2.98 -10.51 -11.11
C GLY A 416 -3.72 -11.36 -10.06
N THR A 417 -3.95 -10.83 -8.87
CA THR A 417 -4.68 -11.54 -7.80
C THR A 417 -6.13 -11.76 -8.23
N GLY A 418 -6.59 -13.01 -8.16
CA GLY A 418 -7.90 -13.43 -8.68
C GLY A 418 -8.00 -13.42 -10.21
N GLY A 419 -6.87 -13.28 -10.92
CA GLY A 419 -6.77 -13.21 -12.38
C GLY A 419 -7.04 -11.83 -12.99
N LEU A 420 -7.26 -10.80 -12.16
CA LEU A 420 -7.58 -9.43 -12.58
C LEU A 420 -6.89 -8.43 -11.64
N ALA A 421 -7.66 -7.67 -10.86
CA ALA A 421 -7.17 -6.73 -9.87
C ALA A 421 -8.04 -6.80 -8.61
N THR A 422 -7.44 -6.55 -7.45
CA THR A 422 -8.14 -6.55 -6.16
C THR A 422 -7.61 -5.49 -5.22
N HIS A 423 -8.38 -5.13 -4.20
CA HIS A 423 -7.93 -4.23 -3.15
C HIS A 423 -6.98 -4.96 -2.18
N GLY A 424 -5.82 -4.35 -1.93
CA GLY A 424 -4.86 -4.80 -0.92
C GLY A 424 -5.46 -4.77 0.48
N HIS A 425 -5.15 -5.81 1.26
CA HIS A 425 -5.58 -6.04 2.64
C HIS A 425 -7.11 -5.99 2.85
N ARG A 426 -7.90 -6.26 1.80
CA ARG A 426 -9.37 -6.24 1.93
C ARG A 426 -9.84 -7.17 3.05
N HIS A 427 -10.77 -6.68 3.87
CA HIS A 427 -11.37 -7.34 5.04
C HIS A 427 -10.48 -7.48 6.28
N PHE A 428 -9.27 -6.93 6.29
CA PHE A 428 -8.51 -6.75 7.54
C PHE A 428 -9.26 -5.78 8.46
N ALA A 429 -8.96 -5.78 9.76
CA ALA A 429 -9.52 -4.79 10.68
C ALA A 429 -9.16 -3.36 10.23
N GLY A 430 -10.08 -2.41 10.42
CA GLY A 430 -9.87 -1.00 10.07
C GLY A 430 -8.61 -0.40 10.69
N GLU A 431 -8.18 -0.91 11.85
CA GLU A 431 -6.96 -0.52 12.61
C GLU A 431 -5.78 -1.49 12.41
N ALA A 432 -5.83 -2.38 11.42
CA ALA A 432 -4.69 -3.25 11.16
C ALA A 432 -3.51 -2.44 10.63
N ALA A 433 -2.29 -2.76 11.07
CA ALA A 433 -1.09 -2.19 10.47
C ALA A 433 -0.86 -2.72 9.06
N GLY A 434 -1.36 -3.94 8.82
CA GLY A 434 -1.11 -4.69 7.60
C GLY A 434 0.33 -5.20 7.56
N TYR A 435 0.59 -6.08 6.59
CA TYR A 435 1.91 -6.59 6.35
C TYR A 435 2.95 -5.47 6.18
N LEU A 436 4.07 -5.54 6.92
CA LEU A 436 5.12 -4.50 6.94
C LEU A 436 4.63 -3.08 7.30
N GLY A 437 3.49 -2.91 7.98
CA GLY A 437 2.92 -1.58 8.25
C GLY A 437 2.35 -0.87 7.01
N ALA A 438 2.13 -1.61 5.92
CA ALA A 438 1.73 -1.07 4.62
C ALA A 438 0.41 -0.28 4.62
N LEU A 439 -0.47 -0.48 5.61
CA LEU A 439 -1.73 0.26 5.72
C LEU A 439 -1.58 1.64 6.32
N TYR A 440 -0.50 1.88 7.08
CA TYR A 440 -0.18 3.19 7.67
C TYR A 440 0.82 4.00 6.84
N ALA A 441 1.69 3.32 6.08
CA ALA A 441 2.74 3.96 5.30
C ALA A 441 2.21 4.67 4.04
N THR A 442 2.95 5.70 3.59
CA THR A 442 2.84 6.19 2.22
C THR A 442 3.73 5.33 1.33
N ARG A 443 3.17 4.78 0.25
CA ARG A 443 3.88 3.81 -0.59
C ARG A 443 3.33 3.78 -2.02
N SER A 444 4.17 3.36 -2.93
CA SER A 444 3.85 3.07 -4.32
C SER A 444 2.98 1.82 -4.42
N VAL A 445 2.00 1.89 -5.32
CA VAL A 445 1.08 0.82 -5.68
C VAL A 445 0.84 0.86 -7.19
N SER A 446 0.40 -0.26 -7.76
CA SER A 446 0.06 -0.31 -9.18
C SER A 446 -1.11 0.60 -9.52
N ALA A 447 -2.12 0.64 -8.65
CA ALA A 447 -3.28 1.50 -8.81
C ALA A 447 -3.95 1.84 -7.46
N VAL A 448 -4.83 2.83 -7.50
CA VAL A 448 -5.73 3.22 -6.42
C VAL A 448 -7.15 3.36 -6.94
N THR A 449 -8.15 3.29 -6.06
CA THR A 449 -9.55 3.36 -6.50
C THR A 449 -10.05 4.79 -6.64
N ALA A 450 -10.89 5.05 -7.64
CA ALA A 450 -11.57 6.34 -7.81
C ALA A 450 -12.71 6.58 -6.81
N ALA A 451 -12.94 5.69 -5.83
CA ALA A 451 -13.77 6.01 -4.68
C ALA A 451 -13.20 7.18 -3.85
N CYS A 452 -11.87 7.34 -3.82
CA CYS A 452 -11.18 8.55 -3.38
C CYS A 452 -9.79 8.61 -4.04
N LEU A 453 -9.67 9.40 -5.12
CA LEU A 453 -8.44 9.57 -5.90
C LEU A 453 -8.15 11.05 -6.13
N VAL A 454 -6.93 11.49 -5.80
CA VAL A 454 -6.44 12.86 -6.05
C VAL A 454 -5.35 12.86 -7.11
N ILE A 455 -5.44 13.79 -8.07
CA ILE A 455 -4.53 13.92 -9.22
C ILE A 455 -4.42 15.39 -9.67
N GLU A 456 -3.27 15.80 -10.20
CA GLU A 456 -3.16 17.10 -10.89
C GLU A 456 -3.91 17.08 -12.22
N ALA A 457 -4.71 18.11 -12.49
CA ALA A 457 -5.56 18.22 -13.67
C ALA A 457 -4.77 18.08 -14.99
N ASP A 458 -3.55 18.64 -15.03
CA ASP A 458 -2.66 18.52 -16.20
C ASP A 458 -2.22 17.07 -16.43
N LYS A 459 -1.92 16.32 -15.37
CA LYS A 459 -1.52 14.90 -15.47
C LYS A 459 -2.71 14.04 -15.91
N PHE A 460 -3.91 14.32 -15.41
CA PHE A 460 -5.14 13.68 -15.85
C PHE A 460 -5.41 13.93 -17.34
N THR A 461 -5.29 15.19 -17.78
CA THR A 461 -5.49 15.60 -19.18
C THR A 461 -4.44 15.00 -20.10
N ARG A 462 -3.17 14.94 -19.67
CA ARG A 462 -2.04 14.40 -20.44
C ARG A 462 -2.25 12.94 -20.87
N VAL A 463 -2.99 12.14 -20.09
CA VAL A 463 -3.35 10.76 -20.46
C VAL A 463 -4.73 10.63 -21.10
N GLY A 464 -5.46 11.74 -21.28
CA GLY A 464 -6.81 11.76 -21.87
C GLY A 464 -7.94 11.45 -20.88
N GLY A 465 -7.69 11.57 -19.57
CA GLY A 465 -8.67 11.26 -18.52
C GLY A 465 -8.97 9.76 -18.40
N PHE A 466 -10.17 9.42 -17.93
CA PHE A 466 -10.64 8.02 -17.90
C PHE A 466 -10.97 7.53 -19.32
N ASP A 467 -10.63 6.28 -19.65
CA ASP A 467 -11.03 5.69 -20.93
C ASP A 467 -12.45 5.12 -20.86
N ALA A 468 -13.45 6.00 -20.99
CA ALA A 468 -14.86 5.61 -20.94
C ALA A 468 -15.29 4.67 -22.09
N SER A 469 -14.52 4.60 -23.17
CA SER A 469 -14.82 3.71 -24.30
C SER A 469 -14.55 2.24 -23.97
N ALA A 470 -13.48 1.99 -23.21
CA ALA A 470 -13.05 0.65 -22.81
C ALA A 470 -13.51 0.29 -21.39
N PHE A 471 -13.62 1.27 -20.50
CA PHE A 471 -13.82 1.12 -19.06
C PHE A 471 -14.82 2.15 -18.55
N ALA A 472 -16.09 2.01 -18.95
CA ALA A 472 -17.15 2.93 -18.53
C ALA A 472 -17.45 2.80 -17.02
N ILE A 473 -17.38 1.58 -16.49
CA ILE A 473 -17.72 1.29 -15.09
C ILE A 473 -16.60 0.56 -14.35
N ASP A 474 -16.12 -0.58 -14.84
CA ASP A 474 -15.11 -1.36 -14.14
C ASP A 474 -13.70 -1.04 -14.66
N PHE A 475 -12.69 -1.12 -13.78
CA PHE A 475 -11.27 -0.91 -14.08
C PHE A 475 -10.85 0.48 -14.57
N ASN A 476 -11.76 1.45 -14.63
CA ASN A 476 -11.46 2.82 -15.11
C ASN A 476 -10.33 3.48 -14.31
N ASP A 477 -10.33 3.27 -12.99
CA ASP A 477 -9.37 3.80 -12.02
C ASP A 477 -8.02 3.08 -12.13
N VAL A 478 -8.05 1.75 -12.28
CA VAL A 478 -6.86 0.94 -12.53
C VAL A 478 -6.20 1.33 -13.85
N ASP A 479 -6.96 1.40 -14.94
CA ASP A 479 -6.44 1.78 -16.26
C ASP A 479 -5.84 3.20 -16.25
N LEU A 480 -6.49 4.16 -15.57
CA LEU A 480 -5.94 5.51 -15.40
C LEU A 480 -4.57 5.47 -14.72
N CYS A 481 -4.47 4.78 -13.57
CA CYS A 481 -3.20 4.65 -12.83
C CYS A 481 -2.12 3.99 -13.68
N LEU A 482 -2.45 2.91 -14.40
CA LEU A 482 -1.48 2.19 -15.24
C LEU A 482 -1.04 3.00 -16.45
N ARG A 483 -1.90 3.81 -17.07
CA ARG A 483 -1.50 4.76 -18.12
C ARG A 483 -0.58 5.85 -17.60
N LEU A 484 -0.84 6.38 -16.40
CA LEU A 484 0.05 7.34 -15.75
C LEU A 484 1.41 6.71 -15.45
N ASN A 485 1.41 5.46 -14.95
CA ASN A 485 2.65 4.73 -14.69
C ASN A 485 3.45 4.46 -15.97
N ALA A 486 2.78 4.15 -17.07
CA ALA A 486 3.42 3.90 -18.37
C ALA A 486 4.16 5.12 -18.95
N ILE A 487 3.83 6.34 -18.52
CA ILE A 487 4.52 7.58 -18.92
C ILE A 487 5.55 8.06 -17.87
N GLY A 488 5.94 7.18 -16.94
CA GLY A 488 6.98 7.41 -15.93
C GLY A 488 6.50 8.09 -14.64
N LEU A 489 5.20 8.29 -14.45
CA LEU A 489 4.66 8.76 -13.17
C LEU A 489 4.47 7.58 -12.21
N ARG A 490 4.23 7.85 -10.93
CA ARG A 490 3.96 6.82 -9.91
C ARG A 490 2.60 7.00 -9.27
N THR A 491 1.97 5.90 -8.89
CA THR A 491 0.74 5.93 -8.10
C THR A 491 1.05 5.67 -6.62
N LEU A 492 0.60 6.54 -5.73
CA LEU A 492 0.81 6.42 -4.28
C LEU A 492 -0.48 6.09 -3.54
N TYR A 493 -0.37 5.21 -2.56
CA TYR A 493 -1.32 5.03 -1.48
C TYR A 493 -0.83 5.81 -0.25
N VAL A 494 -1.71 6.61 0.36
CA VAL A 494 -1.40 7.42 1.56
C VAL A 494 -2.19 6.86 2.73
N GLY A 495 -1.57 5.98 3.53
CA GLY A 495 -2.22 5.29 4.64
C GLY A 495 -2.76 6.20 5.74
N GLY A 496 -2.20 7.40 5.88
CA GLY A 496 -2.65 8.41 6.82
C GLY A 496 -3.87 9.22 6.36
N ALA A 497 -4.32 9.12 5.11
CA ALA A 497 -5.55 9.75 4.65
C ALA A 497 -6.67 8.72 4.74
N VAL A 498 -7.49 8.79 5.80
CA VAL A 498 -8.50 7.77 6.10
C VAL A 498 -9.90 8.30 5.83
N LEU A 499 -10.68 7.54 5.07
CA LEU A 499 -12.10 7.81 4.80
C LEU A 499 -12.92 6.53 4.95
N HIS A 500 -14.18 6.69 5.33
CA HIS A 500 -15.16 5.60 5.32
C HIS A 500 -15.88 5.57 3.98
N HIS A 501 -16.06 4.39 3.42
CA HIS A 501 -16.79 4.16 2.19
C HIS A 501 -17.84 3.09 2.45
N ARG A 502 -19.12 3.45 2.43
CA ARG A 502 -20.21 2.55 2.86
C ARG A 502 -20.54 1.45 1.84
N GLU A 503 -19.85 1.41 0.69
CA GLU A 503 -20.06 0.48 -0.43
C GLU A 503 -21.56 0.20 -0.69
N SER A 504 -22.37 1.25 -0.73
CA SER A 504 -23.81 1.10 -0.87
C SER A 504 -24.14 0.69 -2.29
N ALA A 505 -24.18 -0.62 -2.54
CA ALA A 505 -24.49 -1.19 -3.84
C ALA A 505 -25.94 -0.88 -4.25
N SER A 506 -26.14 0.29 -4.85
CA SER A 506 -27.40 0.70 -5.51
C SER A 506 -27.63 -0.01 -6.84
N ARG A 507 -26.64 -0.76 -7.33
CA ARG A 507 -26.63 -1.36 -8.67
C ARG A 507 -27.38 -2.69 -8.67
N ARG A 508 -28.50 -2.74 -9.38
CA ARG A 508 -29.22 -3.99 -9.65
C ARG A 508 -28.45 -4.80 -10.70
N PRO A 509 -28.20 -6.10 -10.47
CA PRO A 509 -27.65 -6.97 -11.51
C PRO A 509 -28.58 -6.97 -12.73
N SER A 510 -28.02 -6.81 -13.92
CA SER A 510 -28.74 -6.93 -15.19
C SER A 510 -27.90 -7.69 -16.22
N PRO A 511 -28.53 -8.34 -17.23
CA PRO A 511 -27.79 -8.99 -18.32
C PRO A 511 -26.86 -8.02 -19.06
N GLU A 512 -27.31 -6.78 -19.26
CA GLU A 512 -26.51 -5.72 -19.88
C GLU A 512 -25.28 -5.37 -19.03
N ALA A 513 -25.45 -5.24 -17.70
CA ALA A 513 -24.34 -4.97 -16.80
C ALA A 513 -23.32 -6.12 -16.79
N ALA A 514 -23.78 -7.37 -16.85
CA ALA A 514 -22.91 -8.54 -16.95
C ALA A 514 -22.16 -8.58 -18.30
N ALA A 515 -22.85 -8.29 -19.41
CA ALA A 515 -22.25 -8.24 -20.73
C ALA A 515 -21.21 -7.11 -20.86
N ARG A 516 -21.49 -5.94 -20.29
CA ARG A 516 -20.51 -4.84 -20.20
C ARG A 516 -19.30 -5.26 -19.37
N HIS A 517 -19.51 -5.77 -18.15
CA HIS A 517 -18.41 -6.24 -17.29
C HIS A 517 -17.52 -7.24 -18.02
N HIS A 518 -18.10 -8.18 -18.77
CA HIS A 518 -17.33 -9.14 -19.57
C HIS A 518 -16.47 -8.45 -20.64
N ARG A 519 -17.02 -7.46 -21.38
CA ARG A 519 -16.24 -6.68 -22.36
C ARG A 519 -15.10 -5.90 -21.70
N GLU A 520 -15.36 -5.26 -20.56
CA GLU A 520 -14.35 -4.50 -19.79
C GLU A 520 -13.25 -5.43 -19.27
N VAL A 521 -13.58 -6.64 -18.80
CA VAL A 521 -12.60 -7.67 -18.42
C VAL A 521 -11.69 -8.07 -19.59
N GLU A 522 -12.27 -8.33 -20.77
CA GLU A 522 -11.49 -8.70 -21.95
C GLU A 522 -10.61 -7.55 -22.45
N ALA A 523 -11.12 -6.30 -22.43
CA ALA A 523 -10.33 -5.11 -22.73
C ALA A 523 -9.17 -4.93 -21.73
N PHE A 524 -9.44 -5.14 -20.44
CA PHE A 524 -8.44 -5.02 -19.38
C PHE A 524 -7.32 -6.05 -19.54
N LYS A 525 -7.67 -7.32 -19.76
CA LYS A 525 -6.67 -8.38 -20.03
C LYS A 525 -5.88 -8.12 -21.30
N LYS A 526 -6.55 -7.68 -22.37
CA LYS A 526 -5.88 -7.36 -23.65
C LYS A 526 -4.86 -6.23 -23.48
N ARG A 527 -5.21 -5.18 -22.74
CA ARG A 527 -4.35 -4.00 -22.56
C ARG A 527 -3.24 -4.22 -21.53
N TRP A 528 -3.54 -4.87 -20.42
CA TRP A 528 -2.66 -4.94 -19.24
C TRP A 528 -2.17 -6.34 -18.89
N GLY A 529 -2.46 -7.35 -19.70
CA GLY A 529 -2.11 -8.76 -19.48
C GLY A 529 -0.70 -9.02 -18.92
N PRO A 530 0.38 -8.43 -19.46
CA PRO A 530 1.72 -8.59 -18.92
C PRO A 530 1.87 -8.16 -17.45
N LEU A 531 1.23 -7.06 -17.04
CA LEU A 531 1.24 -6.59 -15.65
C LEU A 531 0.36 -7.44 -14.73
N LEU A 532 -0.60 -8.19 -15.27
CA LEU A 532 -1.41 -9.14 -14.51
C LEU A 532 -0.63 -10.44 -14.18
N ALA A 533 0.43 -10.75 -14.93
CA ALA A 533 1.26 -11.92 -14.64
C ALA A 533 2.00 -11.76 -13.31
N GLN A 534 2.52 -10.56 -13.06
CA GLN A 534 3.21 -10.22 -11.83
C GLN A 534 3.12 -8.71 -11.57
N ASP A 535 2.40 -8.34 -10.51
CA ASP A 535 2.37 -6.96 -10.04
C ASP A 535 3.74 -6.56 -9.48
N PRO A 536 4.31 -5.42 -9.89
CA PRO A 536 5.66 -4.99 -9.47
C PRO A 536 5.74 -4.62 -7.98
N HIS A 537 4.62 -4.24 -7.36
CA HIS A 537 4.53 -3.84 -5.95
C HIS A 537 4.01 -4.96 -5.03
N TYR A 538 3.70 -6.14 -5.57
CA TYR A 538 3.20 -7.29 -4.81
C TYR A 538 4.16 -8.47 -4.86
N HIS A 539 4.62 -8.92 -3.70
CA HIS A 539 5.61 -9.98 -3.64
C HIS A 539 5.11 -11.31 -4.26
N PRO A 540 5.86 -11.95 -5.18
CA PRO A 540 5.44 -13.18 -5.88
C PRO A 540 5.20 -14.36 -4.94
N GLY A 541 5.84 -14.36 -3.76
CA GLY A 541 5.66 -15.40 -2.74
C GLY A 541 4.30 -15.39 -2.04
N PHE A 542 3.43 -14.40 -2.26
CA PHE A 542 2.07 -14.41 -1.71
C PHE A 542 1.07 -15.17 -2.59
N ASP A 543 0.03 -15.72 -1.95
CA ASP A 543 -1.07 -16.41 -2.62
C ASP A 543 -1.91 -15.46 -3.48
N PRO A 544 -1.96 -15.67 -4.81
CA PRO A 544 -2.71 -14.82 -5.72
C PRO A 544 -4.22 -15.13 -5.79
N ASP A 545 -4.75 -16.09 -5.02
CA ASP A 545 -6.17 -16.50 -5.14
C ASP A 545 -7.09 -15.96 -4.05
N LEU A 546 -6.68 -16.12 -2.80
CA LEU A 546 -7.62 -16.11 -1.68
C LEU A 546 -7.91 -14.68 -1.19
N SER A 547 -6.84 -13.95 -0.90
CA SER A 547 -6.82 -12.54 -0.53
C SER A 547 -5.35 -12.14 -0.41
N THR A 548 -5.06 -10.85 -0.51
CA THR A 548 -3.70 -10.34 -0.48
C THR A 548 -3.08 -10.46 0.92
N HIS A 549 -1.78 -10.77 0.98
CA HIS A 549 -0.96 -10.78 2.19
C HIS A 549 -1.32 -11.81 3.28
N LEU A 550 -2.29 -12.71 3.07
CA LEU A 550 -2.70 -13.66 4.11
C LEU A 550 -1.78 -14.85 4.30
N ARG A 551 -1.25 -15.41 3.21
CA ARG A 551 -0.48 -16.66 3.22
C ARG A 551 0.46 -16.75 2.03
N LEU A 552 1.43 -17.67 2.14
CA LEU A 552 2.36 -17.98 1.08
C LEU A 552 1.67 -18.67 -0.11
N ARG A 553 2.17 -18.39 -1.31
CA ARG A 553 1.80 -19.09 -2.54
C ARG A 553 2.10 -20.57 -2.39
N ARG A 554 1.14 -21.41 -2.76
CA ARG A 554 1.32 -22.86 -2.72
C ARG A 554 2.45 -23.25 -3.67
N GLY A 555 3.41 -24.03 -3.17
CA GLY A 555 4.54 -24.52 -3.96
C GLY A 555 5.71 -23.55 -4.07
N TRP A 556 5.59 -22.30 -3.60
CA TRP A 556 6.75 -21.40 -3.56
C TRP A 556 7.80 -21.96 -2.59
N THR A 557 9.03 -22.02 -3.07
CA THR A 557 10.17 -22.65 -2.38
C THR A 557 11.04 -21.63 -1.64
N GLY A 558 10.78 -20.33 -1.82
CA GLY A 558 11.65 -19.26 -1.33
C GLY A 558 12.85 -19.00 -2.24
N LEU A 559 12.91 -19.69 -3.38
CA LEU A 559 13.96 -19.53 -4.37
C LEU A 559 13.38 -18.84 -5.62
N GLY A 560 13.72 -17.57 -5.78
CA GLY A 560 13.39 -16.80 -6.96
C GLY A 560 11.90 -16.45 -7.11
N PRO A 561 11.55 -15.75 -8.21
CA PRO A 561 10.17 -15.40 -8.50
C PRO A 561 9.35 -16.68 -8.68
N ALA A 562 8.09 -16.63 -8.24
CA ALA A 562 7.18 -17.72 -8.48
C ALA A 562 6.74 -17.75 -9.95
N GLU A 563 6.56 -18.93 -10.52
CA GLU A 563 6.08 -19.07 -11.90
C GLU A 563 4.76 -18.31 -12.10
N PRO A 564 4.61 -17.59 -13.24
CA PRO A 564 3.32 -17.05 -13.65
C PRO A 564 2.28 -18.17 -13.79
N ARG A 565 1.01 -17.81 -13.68
CA ARG A 565 -0.10 -18.75 -13.83
C ARG A 565 -0.50 -19.01 -15.27
#